data_AF-A0AAD9W2M2-F1
#
_entry.id   AF-A0AAD9W2M2-F1
#
_cell.length_a   1.000
_cell.length_b   1.000
_cell.length_c   1.000
_cell.angle_alpha   90.00
_cell.angle_beta   90.00
_cell.angle_gamma   90.00
#
_symmetry.space_group_name_H-M   'P 1'
#
loop_
_entity.id
_entity.type
_entity.pdbx_description
1 polymer ?
#
loop_
_entity_poly.entity_id
_entity_poly.type
_entity_poly.pdbx_seq_one_letter_code
_entity_poly.pdbx_strand_id
1 'polypeptide(L)'
;MTVQSKPIPALYVVYILRSTVRQASLYIGSTPHPPRRLNQHNGKAKGGAARTSRNSLRPWEMVGVVSGFPSMVGALKFEWALNNPHLSLHISPEDRLSFSTQRKRNGQPKRPMHTIASILSNVHLLLRVPSFARWPLTLHMFDRDVHARWEKYLAGTGVEPLPKTLEVVTDLKPAAVVDAEARKKEVAKRAASDSVDKESDEETKGDEEELEGPKWGIRALPLDYAPLAPYLEKGQNVTTFEREGNCVVCLQHLEHGKGLFAICPNGECEGMGHVDCWSRHLLHQQGDGDGNVLPVEGRCPKCDGAVRWGDMMRELTLRVRGQKEVDKVLKKSRRAAGLTKAKAKTKGKAKAKADAQT
;
A
#
# COMPACT_ATOMS: atom_id res chain seq x y z
N MET A 1 15.06 0.78 -25.62
CA MET A 1 14.42 0.64 -24.29
C MET A 1 13.53 1.85 -24.06
N THR A 2 12.24 1.66 -23.78
CA THR A 2 11.34 2.78 -23.49
C THR A 2 11.74 3.43 -22.17
N VAL A 3 12.10 4.71 -22.19
CA VAL A 3 12.44 5.45 -20.96
C VAL A 3 11.17 5.55 -20.11
N GLN A 4 11.21 5.00 -18.90
CA GLN A 4 10.09 5.10 -17.97
C GLN A 4 9.94 6.57 -17.52
N SER A 5 8.95 7.26 -18.06
CA SER A 5 8.75 8.71 -17.87
C SER A 5 8.06 9.08 -16.54
N LYS A 6 7.47 8.11 -15.84
CA LYS A 6 6.72 8.36 -14.59
C LYS A 6 7.57 8.04 -13.36
N PRO A 7 7.41 8.80 -12.26
CA PRO A 7 8.02 8.47 -10.98
C PRO A 7 7.42 7.19 -10.38
N ILE A 8 8.05 6.66 -9.33
CA ILE A 8 7.47 5.57 -8.52
C ILE A 8 6.12 6.05 -7.96
N PRO A 9 5.03 5.28 -8.09
CA PRO A 9 3.70 5.70 -7.61
C PRO A 9 3.66 6.01 -6.11
N ALA A 10 2.82 6.97 -5.71
CA ALA A 10 2.56 7.28 -4.29
C ALA A 10 1.99 6.06 -3.55
N LEU A 11 0.97 5.47 -4.16
CA LEU A 11 0.37 4.23 -3.71
C LEU A 11 0.02 3.38 -4.93
N TYR A 12 0.38 2.11 -4.86
CA TYR A 12 -0.17 1.06 -5.71
C TYR A 12 -0.31 -0.19 -4.86
N VAL A 13 -1.47 -0.83 -4.93
CA VAL A 13 -1.75 -2.03 -4.13
C VAL A 13 -2.28 -3.18 -4.97
N VAL A 14 -2.03 -4.39 -4.49
CA VAL A 14 -2.77 -5.60 -4.85
C VAL A 14 -3.65 -5.95 -3.66
N TYR A 15 -4.97 -6.06 -3.87
CA TYR A 15 -5.95 -6.23 -2.81
C TYR A 15 -6.66 -7.58 -2.84
N ILE A 16 -7.07 -8.03 -1.66
CA ILE A 16 -7.93 -9.18 -1.44
C ILE A 16 -9.32 -8.64 -1.08
N LEU A 17 -10.29 -8.91 -1.95
CA LEU A 17 -11.68 -8.51 -1.80
C LEU A 17 -12.53 -9.70 -1.34
N ARG A 18 -13.40 -9.49 -0.36
CA ARG A 18 -14.33 -10.49 0.19
C ARG A 18 -15.75 -9.94 0.15
N SER A 19 -16.72 -10.78 -0.22
CA SER A 19 -18.14 -10.41 -0.07
C SER A 19 -18.54 -10.50 1.40
N THR A 20 -19.22 -9.46 1.91
CA THR A 20 -19.76 -9.43 3.28
C THR A 20 -21.04 -10.27 3.44
N VAL A 21 -21.65 -10.66 2.32
CA VAL A 21 -22.84 -11.53 2.27
C VAL A 21 -22.41 -13.00 2.20
N ARG A 22 -21.45 -13.32 1.32
CA ARG A 22 -20.93 -14.68 1.15
C ARG A 22 -19.40 -14.66 1.26
N GLN A 23 -18.87 -14.90 2.45
CA GLN A 23 -17.43 -14.81 2.74
C GLN A 23 -16.54 -15.73 1.89
N ALA A 24 -17.10 -16.82 1.34
CA ALA A 24 -16.39 -17.69 0.38
C ALA A 24 -16.20 -17.03 -1.01
N SER A 25 -16.88 -15.93 -1.30
CA SER A 25 -16.75 -15.20 -2.56
C SER A 25 -15.61 -14.19 -2.44
N LEU A 26 -14.53 -14.50 -3.17
CA LEU A 26 -13.27 -13.76 -3.13
C LEU A 26 -12.92 -13.22 -4.52
N TYR A 27 -12.23 -12.08 -4.54
CA TYR A 27 -11.68 -11.47 -5.73
C TYR A 27 -10.32 -10.83 -5.43
N ILE A 28 -9.37 -10.96 -6.35
CA ILE A 28 -8.05 -10.33 -6.25
C ILE A 28 -7.94 -9.33 -7.38
N GLY A 29 -7.45 -8.13 -7.08
CA GLY A 29 -7.18 -7.13 -8.11
C GLY A 29 -6.09 -6.16 -7.70
N SER A 30 -5.74 -5.21 -8.57
CA SER A 30 -4.82 -4.10 -8.26
C SER A 30 -5.42 -2.72 -8.52
N THR A 31 -4.93 -1.70 -7.81
CA THR A 31 -5.36 -0.30 -7.96
C THR A 31 -4.38 0.68 -7.30
N PRO A 32 -4.20 1.90 -7.84
CA PRO A 32 -3.53 2.98 -7.13
C PRO A 32 -4.44 3.72 -6.14
N HIS A 33 -5.76 3.49 -6.18
CA HIS A 33 -6.73 4.20 -5.34
C HIS A 33 -7.76 3.22 -4.75
N PRO A 34 -7.44 2.60 -3.59
CA PRO A 34 -8.28 1.54 -3.01
C PRO A 34 -9.70 1.99 -2.65
N PRO A 35 -9.95 3.15 -2.00
CA PRO A 35 -11.33 3.57 -1.69
C PRO A 35 -12.22 3.72 -2.93
N ARG A 36 -11.73 4.40 -3.98
CA ARG A 36 -12.43 4.54 -5.25
C ARG A 36 -12.74 3.18 -5.88
N ARG A 37 -11.77 2.26 -5.89
CA ARG A 37 -11.96 0.92 -6.47
C ARG A 37 -12.98 0.09 -5.69
N LEU A 38 -13.02 0.21 -4.36
CA LEU A 38 -14.05 -0.44 -3.56
C LEU A 38 -15.45 0.07 -3.92
N ASN A 39 -15.62 1.38 -4.08
CA ASN A 39 -16.88 1.98 -4.53
C ASN A 39 -17.30 1.47 -5.92
N GLN A 40 -16.36 1.24 -6.83
CA GLN A 40 -16.64 0.65 -8.14
C GLN A 40 -17.18 -0.80 -8.03
N HIS A 41 -16.56 -1.64 -7.19
CA HIS A 41 -17.05 -3.00 -6.95
C HIS A 41 -18.46 -3.00 -6.32
N ASN A 42 -18.73 -2.06 -5.43
CA ASN A 42 -20.00 -1.90 -4.74
C ASN A 42 -21.09 -1.17 -5.55
N GLY A 43 -20.82 -0.79 -6.80
CA GLY A 43 -21.79 -0.11 -7.66
C GLY A 43 -22.03 1.37 -7.33
N LYS A 44 -21.33 1.93 -6.32
CA LYS A 44 -21.35 3.35 -5.95
C LYS A 44 -20.60 4.24 -6.96
N ALA A 45 -19.79 3.65 -7.84
CA ALA A 45 -19.08 4.34 -8.91
C ALA A 45 -18.98 3.47 -10.18
N LYS A 46 -18.88 4.09 -11.35
CA LYS A 46 -18.70 3.37 -12.63
C LYS A 46 -17.33 2.70 -12.72
N GLY A 47 -17.26 1.53 -13.38
CA GLY A 47 -16.01 0.81 -13.68
C GLY A 47 -15.70 -0.40 -12.78
N GLY A 48 -16.71 -1.02 -12.18
CA GLY A 48 -16.54 -2.26 -11.42
C GLY A 48 -16.27 -3.48 -12.32
N ALA A 49 -15.55 -4.47 -11.81
CA ALA A 49 -15.29 -5.72 -12.54
C ALA A 49 -16.57 -6.55 -12.71
N ALA A 50 -16.72 -7.24 -13.85
CA ALA A 50 -17.87 -8.10 -14.12
C ALA A 50 -18.08 -9.19 -13.05
N ARG A 51 -17.01 -9.79 -12.53
CA ARG A 51 -17.11 -10.81 -11.46
C ARG A 51 -17.69 -10.27 -10.15
N THR A 52 -17.68 -8.96 -9.95
CA THR A 52 -18.17 -8.27 -8.75
C THR A 52 -19.50 -7.53 -8.97
N SER A 53 -20.13 -7.67 -10.14
CA SER A 53 -21.34 -6.92 -10.50
C SER A 53 -22.62 -7.44 -9.84
N ARG A 54 -22.64 -8.72 -9.41
CA ARG A 54 -23.83 -9.36 -8.84
C ARG A 54 -24.24 -8.67 -7.53
N ASN A 55 -25.44 -8.08 -7.51
CA ASN A 55 -25.98 -7.39 -6.33
C ASN A 55 -26.10 -8.31 -5.11
N SER A 56 -26.43 -9.60 -5.29
CA SER A 56 -26.50 -10.58 -4.19
C SER A 56 -25.17 -10.91 -3.52
N LEU A 57 -24.04 -10.46 -4.08
CA LEU A 57 -22.71 -10.58 -3.47
C LEU A 57 -22.20 -9.25 -2.91
N ARG A 58 -22.89 -8.14 -3.15
CA ARG A 58 -22.57 -6.83 -2.58
C ARG A 58 -23.18 -6.71 -1.17
N PRO A 59 -22.58 -5.93 -0.26
CA PRO A 59 -21.34 -5.18 -0.47
C PRO A 59 -20.10 -6.06 -0.31
N TRP A 60 -19.04 -5.64 -0.99
CA TRP A 60 -17.67 -6.13 -0.87
C TRP A 60 -16.88 -5.29 0.13
N GLU A 61 -15.86 -5.89 0.71
CA GLU A 61 -14.86 -5.25 1.56
C GLU A 61 -13.44 -5.68 1.16
N MET A 62 -12.45 -4.80 1.33
CA MET A 62 -11.04 -5.17 1.18
C MET A 62 -10.52 -5.64 2.54
N VAL A 63 -10.19 -6.94 2.65
CA VAL A 63 -9.77 -7.56 3.92
C VAL A 63 -8.26 -7.46 4.16
N GLY A 64 -7.50 -7.24 3.09
CA GLY A 64 -6.06 -7.00 3.16
C GLY A 64 -5.50 -6.56 1.81
N VAL A 65 -4.37 -5.88 1.82
CA VAL A 65 -3.67 -5.41 0.63
C VAL A 65 -2.16 -5.53 0.76
N VAL A 66 -1.47 -5.83 -0.33
CA VAL A 66 -0.02 -5.63 -0.45
C VAL A 66 0.19 -4.27 -1.09
N SER A 67 0.97 -3.39 -0.46
CA SER A 67 1.30 -2.04 -0.95
C SER A 67 2.79 -1.90 -1.24
N GLY A 68 3.22 -0.75 -1.75
CA GLY A 68 4.64 -0.41 -1.90
C GLY A 68 5.23 -0.77 -3.27
N PHE A 69 4.41 -1.25 -4.21
CA PHE A 69 4.87 -1.60 -5.54
C PHE A 69 5.54 -0.41 -6.26
N PRO A 70 6.78 -0.58 -6.77
CA PRO A 70 7.53 0.51 -7.38
C PRO A 70 6.98 0.91 -8.76
N SER A 71 6.05 0.12 -9.31
CA SER A 71 5.38 0.42 -10.58
C SER A 71 4.04 -0.31 -10.69
N MET A 72 3.18 0.21 -11.58
CA MET A 72 1.96 -0.46 -12.01
C MET A 72 2.26 -1.86 -12.57
N VAL A 73 3.30 -1.99 -13.40
CA VAL A 73 3.68 -3.28 -14.00
C VAL A 73 4.07 -4.27 -12.91
N GLY A 74 4.78 -3.83 -11.87
CA GLY A 74 5.13 -4.68 -10.73
C GLY A 74 3.90 -5.19 -9.99
N ALA A 75 2.94 -4.31 -9.69
CA ALA A 75 1.67 -4.69 -9.08
C ALA A 75 0.89 -5.69 -9.94
N LEU A 76 0.84 -5.49 -11.26
CA LEU A 76 0.15 -6.38 -12.20
C LEU A 76 0.81 -7.76 -12.27
N LYS A 77 2.15 -7.84 -12.24
CA LYS A 77 2.87 -9.14 -12.17
C LYS A 77 2.52 -9.90 -10.89
N PHE A 78 2.53 -9.22 -9.75
CA PHE A 78 2.18 -9.83 -8.47
C PHE A 78 0.70 -10.25 -8.43
N GLU A 79 -0.22 -9.39 -8.88
CA GLU A 79 -1.65 -9.69 -9.00
C GLU A 79 -1.90 -10.95 -9.85
N TRP A 80 -1.22 -11.06 -11.00
CA TRP A 80 -1.36 -12.20 -11.89
C TRP A 80 -0.82 -13.48 -11.23
N ALA A 81 0.35 -13.40 -10.59
CA ALA A 81 0.94 -14.53 -9.87
C ALA A 81 0.02 -15.03 -8.74
N LEU A 82 -0.58 -14.11 -7.97
CA LEU A 82 -1.50 -14.45 -6.89
C LEU A 82 -2.85 -14.98 -7.41
N ASN A 83 -3.31 -14.50 -8.56
CA ASN A 83 -4.48 -15.05 -9.21
C ASN A 83 -4.21 -16.47 -9.74
N ASN A 84 -3.00 -16.74 -10.24
CA ASN A 84 -2.66 -17.97 -10.95
C ASN A 84 -1.46 -18.70 -10.31
N PRO A 85 -1.50 -19.06 -9.01
CA PRO A 85 -0.34 -19.61 -8.31
C PRO A 85 0.13 -20.94 -8.92
N HIS A 86 -0.81 -21.79 -9.34
CA HIS A 86 -0.56 -23.03 -10.09
C HIS A 86 0.14 -22.87 -11.45
N LEU A 87 0.18 -21.67 -12.03
CA LEU A 87 0.82 -21.38 -13.33
C LEU A 87 1.98 -20.41 -13.21
N SER A 88 2.16 -19.77 -12.05
CA SER A 88 3.14 -18.71 -11.89
C SER A 88 4.55 -19.27 -12.05
N LEU A 89 5.35 -18.66 -12.93
CA LEU A 89 6.77 -18.95 -13.08
C LEU A 89 7.61 -18.32 -11.95
N HIS A 90 7.02 -17.44 -11.15
CA HIS A 90 7.67 -16.91 -9.95
C HIS A 90 7.72 -17.94 -8.82
N ILE A 91 6.92 -19.01 -8.92
CA ILE A 91 6.85 -20.09 -7.92
C ILE A 91 7.43 -21.34 -8.58
N SER A 92 8.49 -21.88 -7.98
CA SER A 92 9.09 -23.15 -8.41
C SER A 92 8.04 -24.28 -8.34
N PRO A 93 8.10 -25.31 -9.20
CA PRO A 93 7.15 -26.43 -9.14
C PRO A 93 7.05 -27.08 -7.76
N GLU A 94 8.17 -27.20 -7.04
CA GLU A 94 8.31 -27.80 -5.71
C GLU A 94 7.67 -26.96 -4.60
N ASP A 95 7.65 -25.63 -4.72
CA ASP A 95 7.07 -24.73 -3.72
C ASP A 95 5.57 -24.47 -3.95
N ARG A 96 4.98 -25.01 -5.03
CA ARG A 96 3.56 -24.75 -5.34
C ARG A 96 2.65 -25.28 -4.25
N LEU A 97 1.81 -24.40 -3.72
CA LEU A 97 0.79 -24.75 -2.72
C LEU A 97 -0.60 -25.00 -3.33
N SER A 98 -0.82 -24.54 -4.57
CA SER A 98 -2.12 -24.59 -5.23
C SER A 98 -2.10 -25.57 -6.39
N PHE A 99 -2.89 -26.63 -6.28
CA PHE A 99 -3.06 -27.64 -7.33
C PHE A 99 -4.51 -27.76 -7.76
N SER A 100 -4.69 -28.12 -9.03
CA SER A 100 -6.02 -28.39 -9.56
C SER A 100 -6.48 -29.77 -9.14
N THR A 101 -7.56 -29.84 -8.37
CA THR A 101 -8.21 -31.11 -7.98
C THR A 101 -9.29 -31.55 -8.96
N GLN A 102 -9.65 -30.70 -9.93
CA GLN A 102 -10.76 -30.94 -10.85
C GLN A 102 -10.34 -30.77 -12.30
N ARG A 103 -10.92 -31.54 -13.21
CA ARG A 103 -10.71 -31.41 -14.65
C ARG A 103 -11.95 -30.84 -15.36
N LYS A 104 -11.72 -30.14 -16.46
CA LYS A 104 -12.74 -29.71 -17.41
C LYS A 104 -13.18 -30.90 -18.26
N ARG A 105 -14.30 -30.75 -18.98
CA ARG A 105 -14.81 -31.77 -19.90
C ARG A 105 -13.80 -32.15 -21.00
N ASN A 106 -12.92 -31.22 -21.39
CA ASN A 106 -11.85 -31.44 -22.36
C ASN A 106 -10.55 -32.01 -21.73
N GLY A 107 -10.61 -32.55 -20.50
CA GLY A 107 -9.46 -33.17 -19.81
C GLY A 107 -8.47 -32.18 -19.17
N GLN A 108 -8.52 -30.89 -19.50
CA GLN A 108 -7.61 -29.90 -18.92
C GLN A 108 -7.93 -29.60 -17.44
N PRO A 109 -6.91 -29.35 -16.59
CA PRO A 109 -7.13 -28.94 -15.20
C PRO A 109 -8.00 -27.67 -15.10
N LYS A 110 -8.94 -27.65 -14.15
CA LYS A 110 -9.68 -26.44 -13.78
C LYS A 110 -8.80 -25.56 -12.90
N ARG A 111 -9.03 -24.24 -12.93
CA ARG A 111 -8.36 -23.32 -12.02
C ARG A 111 -8.69 -23.69 -10.56
N PRO A 112 -7.69 -23.83 -9.67
CA PRO A 112 -7.94 -24.05 -8.25
C PRO A 112 -8.85 -22.95 -7.68
N MET A 113 -9.80 -23.34 -6.82
CA MET A 113 -10.66 -22.37 -6.18
C MET A 113 -9.90 -21.61 -5.11
N HIS A 114 -10.10 -20.30 -5.06
CA HIS A 114 -9.53 -19.46 -4.02
C HIS A 114 -10.35 -19.57 -2.74
N THR A 115 -9.66 -19.86 -1.63
CA THR A 115 -10.15 -19.67 -0.26
C THR A 115 -9.29 -18.61 0.42
N ILE A 116 -9.73 -18.04 1.54
CA ILE A 116 -8.88 -17.10 2.29
C ILE A 116 -7.57 -17.78 2.69
N ALA A 117 -7.62 -19.03 3.17
CA ALA A 117 -6.42 -19.77 3.54
C ALA A 117 -5.45 -19.95 2.36
N SER A 118 -5.97 -20.34 1.18
CA SER A 118 -5.11 -20.50 -0.01
C SER A 118 -4.55 -19.16 -0.50
N ILE A 119 -5.32 -18.07 -0.45
CA ILE A 119 -4.82 -16.74 -0.83
C ILE A 119 -3.70 -16.33 0.13
N LEU A 120 -3.91 -16.45 1.44
CA LEU A 120 -2.93 -16.05 2.45
C LEU A 120 -1.63 -16.86 2.33
N SER A 121 -1.70 -18.18 2.16
CA SER A 121 -0.50 -18.99 1.98
C SER A 121 0.27 -18.64 0.69
N ASN A 122 -0.44 -18.30 -0.40
CA ASN A 122 0.21 -17.86 -1.64
C ASN A 122 0.72 -16.41 -1.57
N VAL A 123 0.10 -15.51 -0.79
CA VAL A 123 0.68 -14.20 -0.48
C VAL A 123 1.99 -14.39 0.27
N HIS A 124 2.00 -15.22 1.31
CA HIS A 124 3.21 -15.52 2.07
C HIS A 124 4.34 -16.04 1.18
N LEU A 125 4.04 -17.03 0.33
CA LEU A 125 5.00 -17.56 -0.63
C LEU A 125 5.49 -16.49 -1.61
N LEU A 126 4.58 -15.73 -2.24
CA LEU A 126 4.96 -14.69 -3.21
C LEU A 126 5.76 -13.54 -2.60
N LEU A 127 5.65 -13.27 -1.31
CA LEU A 127 6.48 -12.28 -0.62
C LEU A 127 7.91 -12.79 -0.35
N ARG A 128 8.17 -14.09 -0.53
CA ARG A 128 9.47 -14.74 -0.31
C ARG A 128 10.19 -15.17 -1.59
N VAL A 129 9.46 -15.36 -2.69
CA VAL A 129 10.08 -15.78 -3.96
C VAL A 129 11.07 -14.73 -4.48
N PRO A 130 12.18 -15.13 -5.14
CA PRO A 130 13.24 -14.21 -5.56
C PRO A 130 12.77 -13.01 -6.40
N SER A 131 11.68 -13.20 -7.17
CA SER A 131 11.13 -12.15 -8.03
C SER A 131 10.57 -10.94 -7.28
N PHE A 132 10.14 -11.11 -6.02
CA PHE A 132 9.45 -10.08 -5.25
C PHE A 132 10.07 -9.84 -3.86
N ALA A 133 10.91 -10.74 -3.35
CA ALA A 133 11.45 -10.70 -1.99
C ALA A 133 12.17 -9.40 -1.62
N ARG A 134 12.78 -8.71 -2.60
CA ARG A 134 13.56 -7.48 -2.40
C ARG A 134 12.81 -6.21 -2.79
N TRP A 135 11.52 -6.31 -3.10
CA TRP A 135 10.69 -5.14 -3.36
C TRP A 135 10.29 -4.48 -2.03
N PRO A 136 10.12 -3.14 -1.98
CA PRO A 136 9.75 -2.43 -0.76
C PRO A 136 8.25 -2.59 -0.47
N LEU A 137 7.81 -3.82 -0.25
CA LEU A 137 6.42 -4.19 -0.05
C LEU A 137 6.04 -4.18 1.43
N THR A 138 4.76 -3.89 1.68
CA THR A 138 4.14 -3.97 3.01
C THR A 138 2.82 -4.70 2.86
N LEU A 139 2.58 -5.70 3.72
CA LEU A 139 1.29 -6.37 3.82
C LEU A 139 0.43 -5.64 4.86
N HIS A 140 -0.78 -5.25 4.47
CA HIS A 140 -1.77 -4.61 5.35
C HIS A 140 -2.96 -5.53 5.55
N MET A 141 -3.38 -5.71 6.81
CA MET A 141 -4.55 -6.52 7.16
C MET A 141 -5.61 -5.67 7.87
N PHE A 142 -6.86 -5.77 7.42
CA PHE A 142 -7.95 -4.89 7.88
C PHE A 142 -9.09 -5.65 8.57
N ASP A 143 -9.06 -6.98 8.54
CA ASP A 143 -10.10 -7.84 9.10
C ASP A 143 -9.51 -8.81 10.14
N ARG A 144 -10.17 -8.92 11.30
CA ARG A 144 -9.69 -9.71 12.45
C ARG A 144 -9.62 -11.21 12.15
N ASP A 145 -10.63 -11.77 11.48
CA ASP A 145 -10.65 -13.20 11.12
C ASP A 145 -9.54 -13.50 10.11
N VAL A 146 -9.36 -12.63 9.11
CA VAL A 146 -8.28 -12.81 8.12
C VAL A 146 -6.90 -12.69 8.77
N HIS A 147 -6.69 -11.76 9.71
CA HIS A 147 -5.45 -11.65 10.48
C HIS A 147 -5.18 -12.91 11.32
N ALA A 148 -6.17 -13.39 12.07
CA ALA A 148 -6.02 -14.60 12.88
C ALA A 148 -5.67 -15.84 12.04
N ARG A 149 -6.26 -15.96 10.82
CA ARG A 149 -5.91 -17.04 9.88
C ARG A 149 -4.49 -16.92 9.35
N TRP A 150 -4.01 -15.70 9.14
CA TRP A 150 -2.63 -15.44 8.75
C TRP A 150 -1.65 -15.82 9.86
N GLU A 151 -1.90 -15.39 11.09
CA GLU A 151 -1.08 -15.78 12.26
C GLU A 151 -1.07 -17.30 12.47
N LYS A 152 -2.24 -17.94 12.35
CA LYS A 152 -2.33 -19.41 12.41
C LYS A 152 -1.51 -20.09 11.32
N TYR A 153 -1.50 -19.55 10.11
CA TYR A 153 -0.68 -20.08 9.02
C TYR A 153 0.82 -19.92 9.32
N LEU A 154 1.24 -18.74 9.81
CA LEU A 154 2.64 -18.50 10.20
C LEU A 154 3.11 -19.39 11.36
N ALA A 155 2.22 -19.76 12.28
CA ALA A 155 2.51 -20.70 13.37
C ALA A 155 2.56 -22.17 12.91
N GLY A 156 2.29 -22.45 11.64
CA GLY A 156 2.31 -23.80 11.08
C GLY A 156 3.72 -24.39 11.00
N THR A 157 3.84 -25.68 11.26
CA THR A 157 5.11 -26.42 11.13
C THR A 157 5.60 -26.41 9.68
N GLY A 158 6.88 -26.10 9.47
CA GLY A 158 7.49 -26.07 8.14
C GLY A 158 7.22 -24.80 7.33
N VAL A 159 6.59 -23.79 7.94
CA VAL A 159 6.43 -22.47 7.31
C VAL A 159 7.68 -21.64 7.59
N GLU A 160 8.50 -21.43 6.56
CA GLU A 160 9.66 -20.55 6.66
C GLU A 160 9.25 -19.09 6.94
N PRO A 161 10.00 -18.34 7.76
CA PRO A 161 9.67 -16.98 8.14
C PRO A 161 9.75 -16.01 6.95
N LEU A 162 8.97 -14.92 7.03
CA LEU A 162 9.12 -13.78 6.14
C LEU A 162 10.47 -13.06 6.36
N PRO A 163 11.01 -12.36 5.34
CA PRO A 163 12.16 -11.50 5.51
C PRO A 163 11.88 -10.45 6.60
N LYS A 164 12.84 -10.21 7.51
CA LYS A 164 12.71 -9.25 8.61
C LYS A 164 12.43 -7.81 8.13
N THR A 165 12.81 -7.51 6.90
CA THR A 165 12.63 -6.21 6.23
C THR A 165 11.20 -5.99 5.72
N LEU A 166 10.39 -7.05 5.66
CA LEU A 166 9.02 -6.98 5.19
C LEU A 166 8.06 -6.70 6.35
N GLU A 167 7.35 -5.58 6.24
CA GLU A 167 6.39 -5.15 7.26
C GLU A 167 5.01 -5.78 7.04
N VAL A 168 4.44 -6.32 8.13
CA VAL A 168 3.03 -6.73 8.20
C VAL A 168 2.31 -5.81 9.19
N VAL A 169 1.41 -4.98 8.68
CA VAL A 169 0.72 -3.92 9.44
C VAL A 169 -0.76 -4.27 9.57
N THR A 170 -1.35 -3.95 10.73
CA THR A 170 -2.78 -4.10 10.96
C THR A 170 -3.46 -2.76 11.16
N ASP A 171 -4.63 -2.59 10.54
CA ASP A 171 -5.55 -1.47 10.77
C ASP A 171 -6.97 -2.03 10.76
N LEU A 172 -7.28 -2.75 11.83
CA LEU A 172 -8.42 -3.63 11.93
C LEU A 172 -9.74 -2.85 12.01
N LYS A 173 -10.78 -3.36 11.36
CA LYS A 173 -12.15 -2.81 11.45
C LYS A 173 -12.52 -2.51 12.91
N PRO A 174 -12.85 -1.25 13.25
CA PRO A 174 -13.24 -0.86 14.60
C PRO A 174 -14.49 -1.61 15.07
N ALA A 175 -14.55 -1.99 16.35
CA ALA A 175 -15.68 -2.73 16.93
C ALA A 175 -17.02 -2.00 16.73
N ALA A 176 -17.04 -0.67 16.92
CA ALA A 176 -18.23 0.14 16.70
C ALA A 176 -18.80 0.03 15.27
N VAL A 177 -17.93 -0.12 14.25
CA VAL A 177 -18.36 -0.32 12.86
C VAL A 177 -18.93 -1.72 12.66
N VAL A 178 -18.32 -2.74 13.28
CA VAL A 178 -18.84 -4.12 13.26
C VAL A 178 -20.23 -4.18 13.89
N ASP A 179 -20.41 -3.55 15.04
CA ASP A 179 -21.69 -3.52 15.76
C ASP A 179 -22.77 -2.79 14.97
N ALA A 180 -22.41 -1.66 14.33
CA ALA A 180 -23.32 -0.92 13.46
C ALA A 180 -23.72 -1.74 12.21
N GLU A 181 -22.78 -2.45 11.58
CA GLU A 181 -23.05 -3.34 10.44
C GLU A 181 -23.95 -4.52 10.84
N ALA A 182 -23.73 -5.09 12.03
CA ALA A 182 -24.55 -6.18 12.58
C ALA A 182 -26.01 -5.73 12.83
N ARG A 183 -26.19 -4.56 13.46
CA ARG A 183 -27.52 -3.96 13.68
C ARG A 183 -28.25 -3.70 12.36
N LYS A 184 -27.56 -3.14 11.36
CA LYS A 184 -28.15 -2.91 10.01
C LYS A 184 -28.60 -4.22 9.36
N LYS A 185 -27.81 -5.30 9.47
CA LYS A 185 -28.18 -6.62 8.95
C LYS A 185 -29.41 -7.19 9.66
N GLU A 186 -29.52 -7.01 10.97
CA GLU A 186 -30.67 -7.49 11.74
C GLU A 186 -31.97 -6.74 11.36
N VAL A 187 -31.90 -5.41 11.22
CA VAL A 187 -33.03 -4.60 10.75
C VAL A 187 -33.47 -5.02 9.35
N ALA A 188 -32.52 -5.19 8.41
CA ALA A 188 -32.84 -5.63 7.05
C ALA A 188 -33.47 -7.05 7.03
N LYS A 189 -33.02 -7.94 7.91
CA LYS A 189 -33.59 -9.29 8.04
C LYS A 189 -35.03 -9.26 8.58
N ARG A 190 -35.32 -8.39 9.55
CA ARG A 190 -36.68 -8.19 10.10
C ARG A 190 -37.61 -7.57 9.05
N ALA A 191 -37.14 -6.58 8.29
CA ALA A 191 -37.92 -5.99 7.20
C ALA A 191 -38.25 -6.99 6.08
N ALA A 192 -37.31 -7.90 5.76
CA ALA A 192 -37.53 -8.95 4.77
C ALA A 192 -38.46 -10.08 5.24
N SER A 193 -38.70 -10.21 6.55
CA SER A 193 -39.68 -11.17 7.09
C SER A 193 -41.09 -10.60 7.23
N ASP A 194 -41.27 -9.27 7.19
CA ASP A 194 -42.55 -8.59 7.39
C ASP A 194 -43.23 -8.15 6.06
N SER A 195 -42.61 -8.41 4.90
CA SER A 195 -43.18 -8.02 3.60
C SER A 195 -44.11 -9.10 3.03
N VAL A 196 -45.42 -8.97 3.29
CA VAL A 196 -46.49 -9.36 2.36
C VAL A 196 -46.60 -8.27 1.30
N ASP A 197 -46.49 -8.68 0.04
CA ASP A 197 -46.61 -7.93 -1.21
C ASP A 197 -46.82 -6.40 -1.12
N LYS A 198 -45.74 -5.65 -1.35
CA LYS A 198 -45.80 -4.35 -2.04
C LYS A 198 -44.46 -4.01 -2.67
N GLU A 199 -44.41 -4.10 -4.00
CA GLU A 199 -43.41 -3.43 -4.81
C GLU A 199 -43.57 -1.92 -4.62
N SER A 200 -42.58 -1.31 -3.96
CA SER A 200 -42.34 0.12 -4.06
C SER A 200 -40.84 0.33 -4.24
N ASP A 201 -40.46 0.71 -5.45
CA ASP A 201 -39.15 1.28 -5.77
C ASP A 201 -39.00 2.61 -5.01
N GLU A 202 -38.48 2.54 -3.78
CA GLU A 202 -37.85 3.69 -3.14
C GLU A 202 -36.34 3.54 -3.25
N GLU A 203 -35.76 4.27 -4.21
CA GLU A 203 -34.35 4.63 -4.19
C GLU A 203 -34.05 5.38 -2.88
N THR A 204 -33.64 4.64 -1.85
CA THR A 204 -33.05 5.24 -0.68
C THR A 204 -31.68 5.78 -1.09
N LYS A 205 -31.64 7.03 -1.55
CA LYS A 205 -30.48 7.91 -1.43
C LYS A 205 -30.24 8.13 0.07
N GLY A 206 -29.72 7.10 0.72
CA GLY A 206 -29.02 7.25 1.97
C GLY A 206 -27.74 8.00 1.65
N ASP A 207 -27.79 9.32 1.76
CA ASP A 207 -26.61 10.11 2.02
C ASP A 207 -25.98 9.49 3.28
N GLU A 208 -25.00 8.60 3.06
CA GLU A 208 -24.08 8.17 4.10
C GLU A 208 -23.36 9.45 4.53
N GLU A 209 -23.92 10.18 5.49
CA GLU A 209 -23.16 11.08 6.34
C GLU A 209 -21.87 10.31 6.68
N GLU A 210 -20.74 10.83 6.18
CA GLU A 210 -19.42 10.32 6.53
C GLU A 210 -19.36 10.34 8.05
N LEU A 211 -19.62 9.19 8.68
CA LEU A 211 -19.44 9.00 10.13
C LEU A 211 -18.11 9.64 10.48
N GLU A 212 -18.16 10.77 11.20
CA GLU A 212 -17.01 11.57 11.64
C GLU A 212 -16.20 10.78 12.67
N GLY A 213 -15.61 9.68 12.21
CA GLY A 213 -14.75 8.79 12.95
C GLY A 213 -13.34 8.78 12.36
N PRO A 214 -12.36 8.24 13.10
CA PRO A 214 -11.02 8.04 12.57
C PRO A 214 -11.07 7.23 11.27
N LYS A 215 -10.37 7.71 10.24
CA LYS A 215 -10.19 6.94 9.01
C LYS A 215 -9.42 5.66 9.36
N TRP A 216 -9.91 4.53 8.89
CA TRP A 216 -9.31 3.20 9.11
C TRP A 216 -9.27 2.39 7.81
N GLY A 217 -8.51 1.31 7.84
CA GLY A 217 -8.29 0.38 6.73
C GLY A 217 -7.82 1.10 5.47
N ILE A 218 -8.45 0.78 4.33
CA ILE A 218 -8.08 1.39 3.05
C ILE A 218 -8.29 2.92 2.98
N ARG A 219 -9.08 3.51 3.90
CA ARG A 219 -9.33 4.95 3.94
C ARG A 219 -8.24 5.71 4.70
N ALA A 220 -7.45 5.02 5.52
CA ALA A 220 -6.30 5.58 6.24
C ALA A 220 -5.02 5.57 5.39
N LEU A 221 -4.95 4.73 4.35
CA LEU A 221 -3.79 4.65 3.46
C LEU A 221 -3.53 6.01 2.76
N PRO A 222 -2.29 6.53 2.79
CA PRO A 222 -1.95 7.75 2.07
C PRO A 222 -2.01 7.51 0.57
N LEU A 223 -2.90 8.24 -0.12
CA LEU A 223 -3.13 8.10 -1.56
C LEU A 223 -2.21 8.99 -2.41
N ASP A 224 -1.52 9.94 -1.77
CA ASP A 224 -0.61 10.88 -2.39
C ASP A 224 0.75 10.88 -1.68
N TYR A 225 1.70 11.68 -2.18
CA TYR A 225 3.04 11.78 -1.59
C TYR A 225 3.10 12.70 -0.37
N ALA A 226 1.97 13.08 0.24
CA ALA A 226 1.97 13.97 1.40
C ALA A 226 2.89 13.50 2.55
N PRO A 227 3.00 12.19 2.88
CA PRO A 227 3.94 11.73 3.90
C PRO A 227 5.41 12.00 3.56
N LEU A 228 5.76 12.13 2.28
CA LEU A 228 7.13 12.44 1.84
C LEU A 228 7.42 13.94 1.77
N ALA A 229 6.47 14.82 2.08
CA ALA A 229 6.63 16.26 1.88
C ALA A 229 7.90 16.86 2.54
N PRO A 230 8.26 16.55 3.81
CA PRO A 230 9.48 17.09 4.41
C PRO A 230 10.75 16.63 3.68
N TYR A 231 10.75 15.36 3.25
CA TYR A 231 11.88 14.78 2.54
C TYR A 231 12.04 15.37 1.13
N LEU A 232 10.92 15.57 0.41
CA LEU A 232 10.90 16.23 -0.89
C LEU A 232 11.31 17.71 -0.79
N GLU A 233 10.91 18.41 0.27
CA GLU A 233 11.31 19.80 0.49
C GLU A 233 12.83 19.90 0.70
N LYS A 234 13.40 18.98 1.51
CA LYS A 234 14.85 18.88 1.67
C LYS A 234 15.55 18.63 0.33
N GLY A 235 15.12 17.61 -0.41
CA GLY A 235 15.71 17.28 -1.73
C GLY A 235 15.64 18.46 -2.70
N GLN A 236 14.48 19.12 -2.79
CA GLN A 236 14.28 20.29 -3.63
C GLN A 236 15.19 21.46 -3.22
N ASN A 237 15.28 21.77 -1.92
CA ASN A 237 16.11 22.88 -1.42
C ASN A 237 17.58 22.64 -1.76
N VAL A 238 18.07 21.43 -1.46
CA VAL A 238 19.45 21.04 -1.72
C VAL A 238 19.82 21.21 -3.20
N THR A 239 18.99 20.70 -4.12
CA THR A 239 19.30 20.82 -5.55
C THR A 239 19.06 22.21 -6.10
N THR A 240 18.11 22.98 -5.56
CA THR A 240 17.83 24.35 -6.02
C THR A 240 18.97 25.30 -5.68
N PHE A 241 19.66 25.07 -4.55
CA PHE A 241 20.79 25.89 -4.09
C PHE A 241 22.15 25.26 -4.39
N GLU A 242 22.20 24.25 -5.26
CA GLU A 242 23.43 23.56 -5.69
C GLU A 242 24.31 23.06 -4.51
N ARG A 243 23.64 22.53 -3.47
CA ARG A 243 24.30 22.03 -2.24
C ARG A 243 24.57 20.53 -2.28
N GLU A 244 24.63 19.92 -3.46
CA GLU A 244 24.91 18.48 -3.64
C GLU A 244 26.23 18.06 -2.99
N GLY A 245 27.25 18.92 -3.10
CA GLY A 245 28.56 18.71 -2.51
C GLY A 245 29.28 17.48 -3.10
N ASN A 246 29.82 16.64 -2.21
CA ASN A 246 30.54 15.42 -2.59
C ASN A 246 29.74 14.17 -2.21
N CYS A 247 29.91 13.12 -2.99
CA CYS A 247 29.32 11.81 -2.72
C CYS A 247 29.74 11.31 -1.34
N VAL A 248 28.79 10.96 -0.48
CA VAL A 248 29.04 10.45 0.88
C VAL A 248 29.75 9.09 0.95
N VAL A 249 29.98 8.44 -0.20
CA VAL A 249 30.66 7.14 -0.29
C VAL A 249 32.02 7.26 -0.99
N CYS A 250 32.06 7.74 -2.24
CA CYS A 250 33.31 7.83 -3.00
C CYS A 250 34.03 9.17 -2.86
N LEU A 251 33.43 10.14 -2.15
CA LEU A 251 33.98 11.47 -1.88
C LEU A 251 34.23 12.35 -3.12
N GLN A 252 33.85 11.89 -4.32
CA GLN A 252 33.93 12.67 -5.56
C GLN A 252 32.81 13.73 -5.62
N HIS A 253 33.09 14.84 -6.30
CA HIS A 253 32.13 15.93 -6.51
C HIS A 253 30.91 15.47 -7.31
N LEU A 254 29.73 15.88 -6.88
CA LEU A 254 28.45 15.61 -7.54
C LEU A 254 28.10 16.78 -8.46
N GLU A 255 28.37 16.64 -9.76
CA GLU A 255 28.07 17.69 -10.73
C GLU A 255 26.55 17.95 -10.83
N HIS A 256 26.12 19.19 -10.56
CA HIS A 256 24.71 19.57 -10.60
C HIS A 256 24.06 19.24 -11.96
N GLY A 257 22.86 18.66 -11.91
CA GLY A 257 22.09 18.28 -13.10
C GLY A 257 22.67 17.11 -13.92
N LYS A 258 23.82 16.55 -13.55
CA LYS A 258 24.50 15.48 -14.29
C LYS A 258 24.59 14.19 -13.49
N GLY A 259 23.65 13.28 -13.76
CA GLY A 259 23.63 11.95 -13.16
C GLY A 259 22.46 11.77 -12.18
N LEU A 260 22.47 10.63 -11.50
CA LEU A 260 21.44 10.27 -10.53
C LEU A 260 22.06 10.23 -9.14
N PHE A 261 21.64 11.17 -8.29
CA PHE A 261 22.12 11.28 -6.91
C PHE A 261 20.97 11.03 -5.95
N ALA A 262 21.09 10.02 -5.10
CA ALA A 262 20.12 9.79 -4.04
C ALA A 262 20.53 10.58 -2.79
N ILE A 263 19.54 11.15 -2.11
CA ILE A 263 19.72 11.87 -0.85
C ILE A 263 19.27 11.00 0.34
N CYS A 264 19.82 11.23 1.52
CA CYS A 264 19.43 10.55 2.75
C CYS A 264 18.00 10.95 3.17
N PRO A 265 17.12 10.02 3.57
CA PRO A 265 15.77 10.33 4.05
C PRO A 265 15.72 10.96 5.46
N ASN A 266 16.80 10.85 6.25
CA ASN A 266 16.78 11.22 7.66
C ASN A 266 16.86 12.73 7.89
N GLY A 267 15.89 13.28 8.63
CA GLY A 267 15.87 14.66 9.16
C GLY A 267 16.50 15.70 8.24
N GLU A 268 17.40 16.52 8.81
CA GLU A 268 18.19 17.54 8.11
C GLU A 268 19.47 16.99 7.45
N CYS A 269 19.67 15.67 7.42
CA CYS A 269 20.84 15.10 6.78
C CYS A 269 20.78 15.29 5.26
N GLU A 270 21.66 16.16 4.75
CA GLU A 270 21.87 16.39 3.31
C GLU A 270 22.93 15.45 2.72
N GLY A 271 23.01 14.20 3.20
CA GLY A 271 23.94 13.22 2.65
C GLY A 271 23.49 12.76 1.27
N MET A 272 24.22 13.14 0.21
CA MET A 272 23.96 12.68 -1.16
C MET A 272 25.08 11.82 -1.71
N GLY A 273 24.75 10.99 -2.69
CA GLY A 273 25.74 10.21 -3.40
C GLY A 273 25.19 9.62 -4.68
N HIS A 274 26.09 9.14 -5.53
CA HIS A 274 25.71 8.38 -6.71
C HIS A 274 24.81 7.20 -6.34
N VAL A 275 23.77 6.94 -7.12
CA VAL A 275 22.88 5.77 -6.93
C VAL A 275 23.68 4.47 -6.84
N ASP A 276 24.69 4.30 -7.69
CA ASP A 276 25.54 3.11 -7.69
C ASP A 276 26.38 2.99 -6.41
N CYS A 277 26.90 4.11 -5.90
CA CYS A 277 27.65 4.15 -4.65
C CYS A 277 26.76 3.78 -3.45
N TRP A 278 25.56 4.36 -3.38
CA TRP A 278 24.57 3.99 -2.37
C TRP A 278 24.19 2.52 -2.45
N SER A 279 23.97 2.00 -3.66
CA SER A 279 23.61 0.61 -3.85
C SER A 279 24.68 -0.34 -3.30
N ARG A 280 25.94 -0.17 -3.72
CA ARG A 280 27.07 -0.98 -3.24
C ARG A 280 27.26 -0.88 -1.73
N HIS A 281 27.16 0.34 -1.17
CA HIS A 281 27.29 0.58 0.26
C HIS A 281 26.22 -0.16 1.07
N LEU A 282 24.95 -0.07 0.67
CA LEU A 282 23.85 -0.72 1.37
C LEU A 282 23.89 -2.25 1.21
N LEU A 283 24.27 -2.77 0.04
CA LEU A 283 24.46 -4.22 -0.18
C LEU A 283 25.58 -4.78 0.70
N HIS A 284 26.71 -4.06 0.81
CA HIS A 284 27.82 -4.46 1.67
C HIS A 284 27.40 -4.55 3.15
N GLN A 285 26.57 -3.62 3.63
CA GLN A 285 26.06 -3.66 5.01
C GLN A 285 25.09 -4.81 5.29
N GLN A 286 24.35 -5.26 4.27
CA GLN A 286 23.41 -6.38 4.41
C GLN A 286 24.13 -7.73 4.52
N GLY A 287 25.47 -7.77 4.40
CA GLY A 287 26.24 -9.02 4.39
C GLY A 287 25.94 -9.90 3.16
N ASP A 288 25.28 -9.32 2.15
CA ASP A 288 24.83 -10.01 0.96
C ASP A 288 26.02 -10.17 0.00
N GLY A 289 26.65 -11.36 0.02
CA GLY A 289 27.66 -11.79 -0.94
C GLY A 289 27.16 -11.85 -2.39
N ASP A 290 28.11 -11.82 -3.32
CA ASP A 290 27.93 -11.63 -4.78
C ASP A 290 26.64 -12.25 -5.36
N GLY A 291 25.73 -11.39 -5.83
CA GLY A 291 24.56 -11.80 -6.62
C GLY A 291 23.34 -10.90 -6.49
N ASN A 292 23.20 -10.19 -5.37
CA ASN A 292 22.07 -9.27 -5.15
C ASN A 292 22.32 -7.91 -5.83
N VAL A 293 21.34 -7.42 -6.59
CA VAL A 293 21.41 -6.14 -7.31
C VAL A 293 20.61 -5.03 -6.64
N LEU A 294 19.54 -5.39 -5.92
CA LEU A 294 18.62 -4.42 -5.30
C LEU A 294 18.85 -4.34 -3.79
N PRO A 295 19.34 -3.22 -3.25
CA PRO A 295 19.38 -3.01 -1.81
C PRO A 295 17.98 -2.90 -1.20
N VAL A 296 17.83 -3.25 0.07
CA VAL A 296 16.56 -3.12 0.80
C VAL A 296 16.65 -2.02 1.85
N GLU A 297 17.62 -2.14 2.78
CA GLU A 297 17.81 -1.21 3.89
C GLU A 297 19.29 -1.10 4.31
N GLY A 298 19.63 -0.12 5.11
CA GLY A 298 20.97 0.01 5.70
C GLY A 298 21.11 1.31 6.46
N ARG A 299 22.33 1.84 6.56
CA ARG A 299 22.67 3.05 7.31
C ARG A 299 23.39 4.06 6.44
N CYS A 300 23.04 5.32 6.63
CA CYS A 300 23.65 6.45 5.94
C CYS A 300 25.12 6.66 6.39
N PRO A 301 26.11 6.76 5.46
CA PRO A 301 27.50 7.05 5.83
C PRO A 301 27.72 8.38 6.57
N LYS A 302 26.83 9.36 6.37
CA LYS A 302 26.97 10.72 6.92
C LYS A 302 26.37 10.88 8.32
N CYS A 303 25.19 10.29 8.56
CA CYS A 303 24.45 10.48 9.82
C CYS A 303 24.20 9.19 10.60
N ASP A 304 24.64 8.05 10.08
CA ASP A 304 24.40 6.69 10.60
C ASP A 304 22.92 6.29 10.77
N GLY A 305 21.98 7.18 10.47
CA GLY A 305 20.55 6.86 10.51
C GLY A 305 20.17 5.77 9.52
N ALA A 306 19.17 4.96 9.90
CA ALA A 306 18.61 3.92 9.06
C ALA A 306 18.00 4.51 7.78
N VAL A 307 18.17 3.83 6.66
CA VAL A 307 17.62 4.23 5.35
C VAL A 307 16.97 3.04 4.67
N ARG A 308 15.84 3.28 4.00
CA ARG A 308 15.17 2.30 3.14
C ARG A 308 15.39 2.69 1.68
N TRP A 309 15.89 1.74 0.88
CA TRP A 309 16.18 1.97 -0.53
C TRP A 309 14.94 2.41 -1.31
N GLY A 310 13.78 1.80 -1.01
CA GLY A 310 12.50 2.14 -1.65
C GLY A 310 12.11 3.61 -1.47
N ASP A 311 12.33 4.19 -0.29
CA ASP A 311 12.00 5.60 -0.01
C ASP A 311 12.99 6.55 -0.69
N MET A 312 14.27 6.21 -0.71
CA MET A 312 15.30 6.95 -1.45
C MET A 312 14.99 7.01 -2.94
N MET A 313 14.63 5.87 -3.54
CA MET A 313 14.26 5.81 -4.96
C MET A 313 12.94 6.53 -5.24
N ARG A 314 11.98 6.54 -4.30
CA ARG A 314 10.73 7.28 -4.46
C ARG A 314 10.99 8.79 -4.54
N GLU A 315 11.82 9.35 -3.66
CA GLU A 315 12.25 10.75 -3.75
C GLU A 315 13.02 11.03 -5.05
N LEU A 316 14.03 10.21 -5.36
CA LEU A 316 14.87 10.43 -6.54
C LEU A 316 14.06 10.45 -7.82
N THR A 317 13.15 9.49 -7.98
CA THR A 317 12.31 9.43 -9.19
C THR A 317 11.32 10.57 -9.25
N LEU A 318 10.83 11.08 -8.12
CA LEU A 318 10.00 12.29 -8.06
C LEU A 318 10.76 13.54 -8.46
N ARG A 319 11.97 13.74 -7.94
CA ARG A 319 12.79 14.89 -8.29
C ARG A 319 13.22 14.87 -9.75
N VAL A 320 13.56 13.70 -10.29
CA VAL A 320 14.05 13.59 -11.68
C VAL A 320 12.91 13.55 -12.71
N ARG A 321 11.76 12.94 -12.39
CA ARG A 321 10.69 12.64 -13.38
C ARG A 321 9.32 13.17 -13.00
N GLY A 322 9.16 13.71 -11.79
CA GLY A 322 7.88 14.01 -11.17
C GLY A 322 7.75 15.44 -10.65
N GLN A 323 8.49 16.42 -11.20
CA GLN A 323 8.53 17.79 -10.67
C GLN A 323 7.15 18.40 -10.44
N LYS A 324 6.19 18.19 -11.35
CA LYS A 324 4.80 18.66 -11.19
C LYS A 324 4.10 18.09 -9.96
N GLU A 325 4.38 16.84 -9.60
CA GLU A 325 3.84 16.22 -8.39
C GLU A 325 4.55 16.75 -7.14
N VAL A 326 5.87 16.97 -7.19
CA VAL A 326 6.64 17.60 -6.11
C VAL A 326 6.06 18.97 -5.78
N ASP A 327 5.90 19.84 -6.78
CA ASP A 327 5.37 21.20 -6.58
C ASP A 327 3.97 21.18 -5.96
N LYS A 328 3.12 20.25 -6.41
CA LYS A 328 1.76 20.06 -5.88
C LYS A 328 1.79 19.64 -4.41
N VAL A 329 2.65 18.71 -4.04
CA VAL A 329 2.80 18.19 -2.68
C VAL A 329 3.32 19.30 -1.76
N LEU A 330 4.38 20.02 -2.17
CA LEU A 330 4.96 21.11 -1.38
C LEU A 330 3.98 22.27 -1.20
N LYS A 331 3.23 22.65 -2.26
CA LYS A 331 2.17 23.67 -2.16
C LYS A 331 1.08 23.26 -1.18
N LYS A 332 0.65 21.99 -1.18
CA LYS A 332 -0.34 21.47 -0.23
C LYS A 332 0.21 21.46 1.20
N SER A 333 1.46 21.04 1.39
CA SER A 333 2.13 21.03 2.69
C SER A 333 2.23 22.44 3.30
N ARG A 334 2.71 23.43 2.52
CA ARG A 334 2.81 24.84 2.97
C ARG A 334 1.46 25.43 3.34
N ARG A 335 0.40 25.14 2.57
CA ARG A 335 -0.97 25.55 2.90
C ARG A 335 -1.43 24.93 4.22
N ALA A 336 -1.18 23.65 4.44
CA ALA A 336 -1.52 22.97 5.69
C ALA A 336 -0.76 23.57 6.89
N ALA A 337 0.55 23.82 6.75
CA ALA A 337 1.37 24.46 7.79
C ALA A 337 0.92 25.90 8.10
N GLY A 338 0.48 26.66 7.09
CA GLY A 338 -0.10 27.98 7.30
C GLY A 338 -1.40 27.93 8.12
N LEU A 339 -2.28 26.96 7.81
CA LEU A 339 -3.54 26.75 8.54
C LEU A 339 -3.31 26.29 9.99
N THR A 340 -2.34 25.41 10.24
CA THR A 340 -2.01 24.98 11.61
C THR A 340 -1.44 26.12 12.44
N LYS A 341 -0.54 26.93 11.88
CA LYS A 341 0.02 28.12 12.54
C LYS A 341 -1.07 29.15 12.83
N ALA A 342 -2.02 29.35 11.92
CA ALA A 342 -3.18 30.22 12.14
C ALA A 342 -4.06 29.70 13.29
N LYS A 343 -4.43 28.41 13.28
CA LYS A 343 -5.23 27.77 14.36
C LYS A 343 -4.55 27.87 15.72
N ALA A 344 -3.24 27.62 15.80
CA ALA A 344 -2.45 27.75 17.03
C ALA A 344 -2.45 29.20 17.55
N LYS A 345 -2.32 30.19 16.67
CA LYS A 345 -2.38 31.61 17.03
C LYS A 345 -3.76 32.02 17.58
N THR A 346 -4.86 31.51 17.00
CA THR A 346 -6.22 31.73 17.54
C THR A 346 -6.44 31.05 18.89
N LYS A 347 -5.98 29.79 19.08
CA LYS A 347 -6.08 29.11 20.39
C LYS A 347 -5.26 29.81 21.47
N GLY A 348 -4.06 30.29 21.14
CA GLY A 348 -3.24 31.09 22.06
C GLY A 348 -3.92 32.40 22.48
N LYS A 349 -4.54 33.12 21.53
CA LYS A 349 -5.33 34.33 21.82
C LYS A 349 -6.58 34.07 22.67
N ALA A 350 -7.26 32.94 22.45
CA ALA A 350 -8.42 32.55 23.25
C ALA A 350 -8.04 32.19 24.70
N LYS A 351 -6.92 31.47 24.88
CA LYS A 351 -6.38 31.13 26.21
C LYS A 351 -5.93 32.39 26.97
N ALA A 352 -5.19 33.29 26.32
CA ALA A 352 -4.76 34.54 26.94
C ALA A 352 -5.91 35.49 27.32
N LYS A 353 -7.07 35.40 26.64
CA LYS A 353 -8.29 36.13 27.03
C LYS A 353 -9.00 35.50 28.23
N ALA A 354 -8.95 34.18 28.36
CA ALA A 354 -9.55 33.48 29.50
C ALA A 354 -8.75 33.69 30.79
N ASP A 355 -7.41 33.67 30.69
CA ASP A 355 -6.51 33.87 31.84
C ASP A 355 -6.48 35.32 32.34
N ALA A 356 -7.02 36.29 31.58
CA ALA A 356 -7.11 37.71 31.95
C ALA A 356 -8.46 38.11 32.59
N GLN A 357 -9.39 37.16 32.74
CA GLN A 357 -10.71 37.35 33.37
C GLN A 357 -10.86 36.61 34.70
N THR A 358 -9.81 35.92 35.14
CA THR A 358 -9.59 35.37 36.49
C THR A 358 -8.54 36.20 37.19
#